data_AF-A0A1V3WMD9-F1
#
_entry.id   AF-A0A1V3WMD9-F1
#
_cell.length_a   1.000
_cell.length_b   1.000
_cell.length_c   1.000
_cell.angle_alpha   90.00
_cell.angle_beta   90.00
_cell.angle_gamma   90.00
#
_symmetry.space_group_name_H-M   'P 1'
#
loop_
_entity.id
_entity.type
_entity.pdbx_description
1 polymer ?
#
loop_
_entity_poly.entity_id
_entity_poly.type
_entity_poly.pdbx_seq_one_letter_code
_entity_poly.pdbx_strand_id
1 'polypeptide(L)'
;MPNTQCALATPVQEVPSVSQLPPELRKLLPPIADIGAPFNKTDAVNDPSLPFRRLIRAGNRGTDWFVWYEHGGLTYFWQAVVVRVVSGSATTTLANAGTISDTLCSFTDGVFAGTVPPYPQGTWAEAAY
;
A
#
# COMPACT_ATOMS: atom_id res chain seq x y z
N MET A 1 10.39 8.65 -9.00
CA MET A 1 10.21 8.19 -7.61
C MET A 1 9.07 9.03 -7.05
N PRO A 2 7.99 8.41 -6.56
CA PRO A 2 6.85 9.11 -5.99
C PRO A 2 7.26 9.93 -4.78
N ASN A 3 6.62 11.08 -4.59
CA ASN A 3 6.59 11.81 -3.33
C ASN A 3 5.85 10.99 -2.27
N THR A 4 6.59 10.24 -1.46
CA THR A 4 6.04 9.40 -0.37
C THR A 4 5.61 10.20 0.86
N GLN A 5 5.96 11.48 0.92
CA GLN A 5 5.66 12.42 2.00
C GLN A 5 4.58 13.43 1.61
N CYS A 6 3.87 13.20 0.51
CA CYS A 6 2.78 14.06 0.09
C CYS A 6 1.69 14.14 1.18
N ALA A 7 1.07 15.31 1.32
CA ALA A 7 -0.05 15.48 2.24
C ALA A 7 -1.30 14.87 1.62
N LEU A 8 -1.97 13.98 2.36
CA LEU A 8 -3.32 13.54 2.02
C LEU A 8 -4.29 14.68 2.33
N ALA A 9 -5.20 14.98 1.40
CA ALA A 9 -6.26 15.95 1.62
C ALA A 9 -7.25 15.43 2.69
N THR A 10 -7.44 14.11 2.73
CA THR A 10 -8.24 13.43 3.73
C THR A 10 -7.42 13.22 5.01
N PRO A 11 -7.90 13.71 6.18
CA PRO A 11 -7.24 13.42 7.46
C PRO A 11 -7.22 11.92 7.76
N VAL A 12 -6.05 11.42 8.17
CA VAL A 12 -5.83 10.02 8.52
C VAL A 12 -5.09 9.89 9.84
N GLN A 13 -5.33 8.80 10.55
CA GLN A 13 -4.46 8.36 11.63
C GLN A 13 -3.36 7.46 11.06
N GLU A 14 -2.12 7.94 11.05
CA GLU A 14 -0.98 7.17 10.57
C GLU A 14 -0.50 6.15 11.61
N VAL A 15 0.05 5.05 11.10
CA VAL A 15 0.71 4.03 11.92
C VAL A 15 2.17 3.89 11.51
N PRO A 16 3.11 3.75 12.47
CA PRO A 16 4.55 3.77 12.21
C PRO A 16 5.11 2.42 11.74
N SER A 17 4.35 1.32 11.80
CA SER A 17 4.86 -0.02 11.49
C SER A 17 3.77 -1.00 11.05
N VAL A 18 4.17 -2.08 10.39
CA VAL A 18 3.34 -3.20 9.96
C VAL A 18 2.62 -3.82 11.16
N SER A 19 3.27 -3.88 12.33
CA SER A 19 2.69 -4.45 13.55
C SER A 19 1.45 -3.72 14.07
N GLN A 20 1.24 -2.47 13.66
CA GLN A 20 0.07 -1.67 14.06
C GLN A 20 -1.09 -1.74 13.06
N LEU A 21 -0.92 -2.45 11.94
CA LEU A 21 -2.02 -2.75 11.02
C LEU A 21 -3.00 -3.75 11.67
N PRO A 22 -4.31 -3.66 11.38
CA PRO A 22 -5.29 -4.66 11.81
C PRO A 22 -4.85 -6.07 11.37
N PRO A 23 -5.06 -7.09 12.22
CA PRO A 23 -4.67 -8.47 11.89
C PRO A 23 -5.24 -8.97 10.56
N GLU A 24 -6.46 -8.57 10.22
CA GLU A 24 -7.15 -8.91 8.98
C GLU A 24 -6.44 -8.31 7.77
N LEU A 25 -6.02 -7.05 7.87
CA LEU A 25 -5.25 -6.37 6.83
C LEU A 25 -3.86 -7.00 6.68
N ARG A 26 -3.18 -7.35 7.79
CA ARG A 26 -1.88 -8.03 7.73
C ARG A 26 -1.95 -9.39 7.05
N LYS A 27 -3.06 -10.12 7.18
CA LYS A 27 -3.27 -11.41 6.50
C LYS A 27 -3.49 -11.25 4.99
N LEU A 28 -4.08 -10.13 4.57
CA LEU A 28 -4.28 -9.82 3.15
C LEU A 28 -2.97 -9.43 2.46
N LEU A 29 -2.05 -8.81 3.20
CA LEU A 29 -0.76 -8.39 2.66
C LEU A 29 0.21 -9.58 2.60
N PRO A 30 0.87 -9.81 1.46
CA PRO A 30 2.04 -10.68 1.42
C PRO A 30 3.13 -10.18 2.39
N PRO A 31 4.16 -11.02 2.70
CA PRO A 31 5.25 -10.61 3.57
C PRO A 31 5.82 -9.24 3.21
N ILE A 32 5.91 -8.37 4.21
CA ILE A 32 6.26 -6.95 4.07
C ILE A 32 7.18 -6.53 5.22
N ALA A 33 8.26 -5.84 4.90
CA ALA A 33 9.19 -5.28 5.87
C ALA A 33 8.68 -3.93 6.41
N ASP A 34 9.10 -3.58 7.62
CA ASP A 34 8.86 -2.25 8.20
C ASP A 34 9.59 -1.13 7.45
N ILE A 35 9.18 0.11 7.71
CA ILE A 35 9.76 1.31 7.11
C ILE A 35 11.28 1.33 7.35
N GLY A 36 12.05 1.41 6.26
CA GLY A 36 13.52 1.46 6.29
C GLY A 36 14.23 0.12 6.53
N ALA A 37 13.51 -0.96 6.85
CA ALA A 37 14.13 -2.28 7.01
C ALA A 37 14.65 -2.86 5.67
N PRO A 38 15.55 -3.87 5.71
CA PRO A 38 16.01 -4.56 4.51
C PRO A 38 14.87 -5.32 3.81
N PHE A 39 14.92 -5.38 2.48
CA PHE A 39 13.98 -6.14 1.65
C PHE A 39 14.62 -6.49 0.29
N ASN A 40 14.08 -7.48 -0.41
CA ASN A 40 14.50 -7.86 -1.76
C ASN A 40 13.89 -6.90 -2.79
N LYS A 41 14.70 -5.95 -3.28
CA LYS A 41 14.28 -4.92 -4.24
C LYS A 41 14.17 -5.44 -5.69
N THR A 42 15.00 -6.41 -6.05
CA THR A 42 15.05 -7.01 -7.39
C THR A 42 14.66 -8.48 -7.29
N ASP A 43 14.54 -9.15 -8.44
CA ASP A 43 14.36 -10.60 -8.55
C ASP A 43 15.58 -11.41 -8.10
N ALA A 44 16.75 -10.78 -7.96
CA ALA A 44 17.94 -11.40 -7.36
C ALA A 44 17.77 -11.57 -5.84
N VAL A 45 17.54 -12.82 -5.41
CA VAL A 45 17.40 -13.17 -3.98
C VAL A 45 18.77 -13.47 -3.39
N ASN A 46 19.32 -12.49 -2.67
CA ASN A 46 20.56 -12.69 -1.89
C ASN A 46 20.26 -13.24 -0.49
N ASP A 47 19.10 -12.86 0.08
CA ASP A 47 18.62 -13.37 1.37
C ASP A 47 17.15 -13.79 1.23
N PRO A 48 16.84 -15.10 1.28
CA PRO A 48 15.48 -15.61 1.11
C PRO A 48 14.57 -15.34 2.33
N SER A 49 15.13 -14.88 3.45
CA SER A 49 14.33 -14.50 4.62
C SER A 49 13.72 -13.11 4.49
N LEU A 50 14.23 -12.28 3.57
CA LEU A 50 13.74 -10.93 3.35
C LEU A 50 12.49 -10.92 2.45
N PRO A 51 11.47 -10.11 2.79
CA PRO A 51 10.31 -9.94 1.92
C PRO A 51 10.67 -9.14 0.66
N PHE A 52 9.81 -9.20 -0.35
CA PHE A 52 9.90 -8.36 -1.56
C PHE A 52 9.17 -7.03 -1.45
N ARG A 53 8.57 -6.75 -0.29
CA ARG A 53 7.79 -5.53 -0.05
C ARG A 53 8.36 -4.80 1.15
N ARG A 54 8.32 -3.47 1.10
CA ARG A 54 8.69 -2.62 2.25
C ARG A 54 7.67 -1.52 2.44
N LEU A 55 7.16 -1.42 3.66
CA LEU A 55 6.21 -0.38 4.06
C LEU A 55 6.84 1.01 3.84
N ILE A 56 6.05 1.91 3.28
CA ILE A 56 6.39 3.32 3.11
C ILE A 56 5.59 4.16 4.10
N ARG A 57 4.27 3.99 4.07
CA ARG A 57 3.31 4.74 4.88
C ARG A 57 2.01 3.96 4.96
N ALA A 58 1.36 4.00 6.12
CA ALA A 58 0.04 3.42 6.29
C ALA A 58 -0.76 4.19 7.32
N GLY A 59 -2.07 4.04 7.27
CA GLY A 59 -2.97 4.66 8.21
C GLY A 59 -4.42 4.38 7.84
N ASN A 60 -5.32 5.03 8.56
CA ASN A 60 -6.75 4.85 8.32
C ASN A 60 -7.54 6.15 8.43
N ARG A 61 -8.73 6.09 7.85
CA ARG A 61 -9.87 6.94 8.17
C ARG A 61 -11.04 6.04 8.52
N GLY A 62 -11.34 5.91 9.81
CA GLY A 62 -12.41 5.03 10.27
C GLY A 62 -12.09 3.57 9.92
N THR A 63 -12.91 2.95 9.09
CA THR A 63 -12.71 1.55 8.65
C THR A 63 -11.90 1.42 7.36
N ASP A 64 -11.60 2.51 6.67
CA ASP A 64 -10.85 2.48 5.42
C ASP A 64 -9.36 2.71 5.70
N TRP A 65 -8.56 1.70 5.42
CA TRP A 65 -7.12 1.66 5.62
C TRP A 65 -6.39 1.83 4.30
N PHE A 66 -5.33 2.63 4.29
CA PHE A 66 -4.39 2.67 3.18
C PHE A 66 -3.05 2.08 3.61
N VAL A 67 -2.39 1.39 2.67
CA VAL A 67 -1.03 0.87 2.83
C VAL A 67 -0.27 1.18 1.55
N TRP A 68 0.83 1.93 1.69
CA TRP A 68 1.77 2.18 0.62
C TRP A 68 3.04 1.39 0.86
N TYR A 69 3.54 0.74 -0.18
CA TYR A 69 4.77 -0.03 -0.08
C TYR A 69 5.56 -0.01 -1.38
N GLU A 70 6.87 -0.22 -1.23
CA GLU A 70 7.74 -0.59 -2.31
C GLU A 70 7.48 -2.04 -2.68
N HIS A 71 7.40 -2.35 -3.97
CA HIS A 71 7.31 -3.70 -4.49
C HIS A 71 8.55 -3.99 -5.32
N GLY A 72 9.36 -4.96 -4.89
CA GLY A 72 10.50 -5.48 -5.64
C GLY A 72 10.16 -6.72 -6.46
N GLY A 73 11.15 -7.28 -7.15
CA GLY A 73 11.00 -8.45 -8.03
C GLY A 73 11.49 -8.14 -9.44
N LEU A 74 10.84 -8.73 -10.46
CA LEU A 74 11.19 -8.50 -11.88
C LEU A 74 11.17 -7.01 -12.24
N THR A 75 10.26 -6.27 -11.64
CA THR A 75 10.21 -4.81 -11.69
C THR A 75 10.20 -4.24 -10.27
N TYR A 76 10.64 -2.98 -10.15
CA TYR A 76 10.58 -2.23 -8.91
C TYR A 76 9.66 -1.03 -9.07
N PHE A 77 8.62 -0.96 -8.24
CA PHE A 77 7.58 0.07 -8.31
C PHE A 77 6.97 0.33 -6.92
N TRP A 78 6.03 1.26 -6.86
CA TRP A 78 5.31 1.62 -5.64
C TRP A 78 3.87 1.17 -5.75
N GLN A 79 3.30 0.70 -4.66
CA GLN A 79 1.94 0.19 -4.65
C GLN A 79 1.13 0.87 -3.55
N ALA A 80 -0.10 1.25 -3.88
CA ALA A 80 -1.08 1.77 -2.95
C ALA A 80 -2.28 0.83 -2.91
N VAL A 81 -2.57 0.31 -1.73
CA VAL A 81 -3.73 -0.54 -1.47
C VAL A 81 -4.63 0.20 -0.49
N VAL A 82 -5.92 0.28 -0.81
CA VAL A 82 -6.94 0.81 0.09
C VAL A 82 -7.96 -0.28 0.36
N VAL A 83 -8.17 -0.58 1.65
CA VAL A 83 -8.95 -1.72 2.12
C VAL A 83 -9.92 -1.26 3.20
N ARG A 84 -11.18 -1.64 3.06
CA ARG A 84 -12.15 -1.53 4.15
C ARG A 84 -12.00 -2.71 5.09
N VAL A 85 -11.74 -2.40 6.37
CA VAL A 85 -11.58 -3.37 7.46
C VAL A 85 -12.69 -3.13 8.47
N VAL A 86 -13.61 -4.09 8.59
CA VAL A 86 -14.66 -4.10 9.62
C VAL A 86 -14.38 -5.27 10.55
N SER A 87 -14.25 -4.98 11.85
CA SER A 87 -13.94 -6.00 12.87
C SER A 87 -14.93 -7.17 12.79
N GLY A 88 -14.40 -8.40 12.77
CA GLY A 88 -15.22 -9.62 12.68
C GLY A 88 -15.83 -9.88 11.29
N SER A 89 -15.47 -9.11 10.28
CA SER A 89 -15.92 -9.30 8.88
C SER A 89 -14.74 -9.51 7.94
N ALA A 90 -15.01 -10.01 6.74
CA ALA A 90 -14.00 -10.07 5.68
C ALA A 90 -13.58 -8.65 5.25
N THR A 91 -12.29 -8.48 4.95
CA THR A 91 -11.77 -7.24 4.37
C THR A 91 -12.30 -7.05 2.95
N THR A 92 -12.58 -5.82 2.55
CA THR A 92 -12.95 -5.48 1.17
C THR A 92 -11.88 -4.57 0.56
N THR A 93 -11.17 -5.06 -0.45
CA THR A 93 -10.24 -4.22 -1.21
C THR A 93 -11.04 -3.19 -2.00
N LEU A 94 -10.89 -1.91 -1.66
CA LEU A 94 -11.54 -0.81 -2.37
C LEU A 94 -10.76 -0.44 -3.64
N ALA A 95 -9.43 -0.48 -3.55
CA ALA A 95 -8.56 -0.28 -4.70
C ALA A 95 -7.17 -0.89 -4.44
N ASN A 96 -6.52 -1.31 -5.53
CA ASN A 96 -5.16 -1.83 -5.53
C ASN A 96 -4.46 -1.36 -6.81
N ALA A 97 -3.46 -0.48 -6.67
CA ALA A 97 -2.79 0.08 -7.83
C ALA A 97 -1.27 0.19 -7.65
N GLY A 98 -0.54 -0.19 -8.70
CA GLY A 98 0.89 0.10 -8.84
C GLY A 98 1.12 1.46 -9.50
N THR A 99 2.27 2.08 -9.23
CA THR A 99 2.72 3.32 -9.87
C THR A 99 4.25 3.45 -9.93
N ILE A 100 4.71 4.29 -10.87
CA ILE A 100 6.09 4.80 -10.97
C ILE A 100 6.17 6.33 -10.83
N SER A 101 5.03 7.02 -10.69
CA SER A 101 4.89 8.49 -10.66
C SER A 101 4.32 9.01 -9.33
N ASP A 102 4.23 10.33 -9.16
CA ASP A 102 3.78 11.03 -7.93
C ASP A 102 2.25 10.94 -7.69
N THR A 103 1.69 9.73 -7.64
CA THR A 103 0.23 9.52 -7.60
C THR A 103 -0.29 8.86 -6.32
N LEU A 104 0.59 8.53 -5.37
CA LEU A 104 0.20 7.82 -4.12
C LEU A 104 -0.91 8.57 -3.35
N CYS A 105 -0.75 9.89 -3.12
CA CYS A 105 -1.78 10.69 -2.44
C CYS A 105 -3.05 10.84 -3.27
N SER A 106 -2.95 11.29 -4.52
CA SER A 106 -4.14 11.56 -5.35
C SER A 106 -4.97 10.31 -5.60
N PHE A 107 -4.32 9.15 -5.76
CA PHE A 107 -4.99 7.86 -5.79
C PHE A 107 -5.72 7.57 -4.48
N THR A 108 -5.02 7.65 -3.34
CA THR A 108 -5.59 7.33 -2.02
C THR A 108 -6.76 8.26 -1.65
N ASP A 109 -6.61 9.56 -1.87
CA ASP A 109 -7.67 10.56 -1.67
C ASP A 109 -8.86 10.32 -2.60
N GLY A 110 -8.62 9.95 -3.88
CA GLY A 110 -9.67 9.57 -4.81
C GLY A 110 -10.47 8.36 -4.33
N VAL A 111 -9.81 7.33 -3.80
CA VAL A 111 -10.49 6.17 -3.23
C VAL A 111 -11.30 6.56 -1.99
N PHE A 112 -10.75 7.38 -1.08
CA PHE A 112 -11.49 7.88 0.07
C PHE A 112 -12.69 8.75 -0.30
N ALA A 113 -12.65 9.43 -1.45
CA ALA A 113 -13.77 10.18 -2.01
C ALA A 113 -14.78 9.28 -2.76
N GLY A 114 -14.58 7.96 -2.78
CA GLY A 114 -15.46 7.01 -3.49
C GLY A 114 -15.31 7.06 -5.01
N THR A 115 -14.21 7.61 -5.51
CA THR A 115 -13.94 7.80 -6.94
C THR A 115 -13.00 6.70 -7.44
N VAL A 116 -13.56 5.54 -7.79
CA VAL A 116 -12.82 4.46 -8.48
C VAL A 116 -13.74 3.85 -9.53
N PRO A 117 -13.40 3.73 -10.84
CA PRO A 117 -12.31 4.25 -11.72
C PRO A 117 -12.73 5.48 -12.59
N PRO A 118 -11.87 6.07 -13.47
CA PRO A 118 -10.56 5.60 -13.98
C PRO A 118 -9.33 6.01 -13.15
N TYR A 119 -8.32 5.13 -13.14
CA TYR A 119 -7.03 5.30 -12.47
C TYR A 119 -6.25 6.55 -12.94
N PRO A 120 -5.58 7.30 -12.06
CA PRO A 120 -4.72 8.42 -12.45
C PRO A 120 -3.63 8.02 -13.45
N GLN A 121 -3.21 8.94 -14.32
CA GLN A 121 -2.13 8.69 -15.27
C GLN A 121 -0.85 8.24 -14.55
N GLY A 122 -0.25 7.13 -15.00
CA GLY A 122 0.94 6.54 -14.38
C GLY A 122 0.64 5.59 -13.22
N THR A 123 -0.64 5.30 -12.96
CA THR A 123 -1.09 4.17 -12.14
C THR A 123 -1.75 3.10 -13.00
N TRP A 124 -1.77 1.87 -12.50
CA TRP A 124 -2.48 0.75 -13.12
C TRP A 124 -3.11 -0.13 -12.05
N ALA A 125 -4.24 -0.76 -12.38
CA ALA A 125 -4.83 -1.79 -11.53
C ALA A 125 -3.83 -2.93 -11.33
N GLU A 126 -3.59 -3.30 -10.09
CA GLU A 126 -2.80 -4.49 -9.76
C GLU A 126 -3.77 -5.61 -9.36
N ALA A 127 -3.67 -6.76 -10.03
CA ALA A 127 -4.54 -7.89 -9.75
C ALA A 127 -4.15 -8.47 -8.39
N ALA A 128 -5.13 -8.70 -7.51
CA ALA A 128 -4.85 -9.39 -6.25
C ALA A 128 -4.27 -10.79 -6.53
N TYR A 129 -3.12 -11.08 -5.92
CA TYR A 129 -2.48 -12.40 -5.93
C TYR A 129 -3.31 -13.45 -5.18
#